data_AF-A0A1G2BDK4-F1
#
_entry.id   AF-A0A1G2BDK4-F1
#
_cell.length_a   1.000
_cell.length_b   1.000
_cell.length_c   1.000
_cell.angle_alpha   90.00
_cell.angle_beta   90.00
_cell.angle_gamma   90.00
#
_symmetry.space_group_name_H-M   'P 1'
#
loop_
_entity.id
_entity.type
_entity.pdbx_description
1 polymer ?
#
loop_
_entity_poly.entity_id
_entity_poly.type
_entity_poly.pdbx_seq_one_letter_code
_entity_poly.pdbx_strand_id
1 'polypeptide(L)'
;MLEKIAGYLPKKQQEMLAAGVDLFAHRTPQLLESQVVTFMREQGFPPAEVADAYEEQQEALEKLFGNSNTGLNHGTLYHGTGLYKHTEEKYRSAEKTEDVKFDVLNTVLAHGLKPHFDTFFPEGDIESLSLASSYFYAKWYADKYLGKDTKMQWQLGNPYDWFCFYYADTMRDTAKRLLTTKDGLRALEIKKLRDRRKKEYGSRLHKWLAGLQKDINPQTSVIDILKAHSDIAENWGAVLCFDKTNIVTIPTSLLSAHEVRTTKIINPQQIKAIGVPLQHMQIARDMLKKNNLSSDLFALECADLHLASFPFKDLVKRTT
;
A
#
# COMPACT_ATOMS: atom_id res chain seq x y z
N MET A 1 -16.38 23.94 -2.88
CA MET A 1 -15.13 24.17 -2.12
C MET A 1 -13.93 23.50 -2.81
N LEU A 2 -14.06 22.25 -3.29
CA LEU A 2 -13.04 21.57 -4.12
C LEU A 2 -12.68 22.30 -5.43
N GLU A 3 -13.65 22.98 -6.06
CA GLU A 3 -13.42 23.74 -7.31
C GLU A 3 -12.50 24.97 -7.15
N LYS A 4 -12.30 25.49 -5.92
CA LYS A 4 -11.39 26.63 -5.67
C LYS A 4 -9.91 26.21 -5.59
N ILE A 5 -9.62 24.91 -5.48
CA ILE A 5 -8.24 24.38 -5.37
C ILE A 5 -7.64 24.08 -6.75
N ALA A 6 -8.48 23.84 -7.76
CA ALA A 6 -8.04 23.65 -9.14
C ALA A 6 -7.57 24.99 -9.74
N GLY A 7 -6.29 25.31 -9.56
CA GLY A 7 -5.62 26.45 -10.21
C GLY A 7 -4.93 27.44 -9.28
N TYR A 8 -5.03 27.29 -7.96
CA TYR A 8 -4.33 28.18 -7.02
C TYR A 8 -3.01 27.55 -6.55
N LEU A 9 -1.89 27.95 -7.17
CA LEU A 9 -0.54 27.60 -6.70
C LEU A 9 -0.11 28.65 -5.66
N PRO A 10 0.01 28.29 -4.37
CA PRO A 10 0.52 29.21 -3.35
C PRO A 10 1.95 29.61 -3.69
N LYS A 11 2.22 30.91 -3.78
CA LYS A 11 3.52 31.47 -4.23
C LYS A 11 4.44 31.79 -3.07
N LYS A 12 3.94 31.74 -1.83
CA LYS A 12 4.69 32.05 -0.60
C LYS A 12 4.69 30.86 0.37
N GLN A 13 5.79 30.70 1.10
CA GLN A 13 5.97 29.62 2.09
C GLN A 13 4.86 29.59 3.17
N GLN A 14 4.35 30.75 3.58
CA GLN A 14 3.22 30.86 4.51
C GLN A 14 1.88 30.44 3.90
N GLU A 15 1.67 30.66 2.60
CA GLU A 15 0.48 30.19 1.86
C GLU A 15 0.52 28.68 1.64
N MET A 16 1.71 28.11 1.41
CA MET A 16 1.91 26.66 1.38
C MET A 16 1.64 26.01 2.74
N LEU A 17 2.05 26.66 3.84
CA LEU A 17 1.76 26.19 5.20
C LEU A 17 0.25 26.26 5.49
N ALA A 18 -0.42 27.35 5.12
CA ALA A 18 -1.88 27.49 5.31
C ALA A 18 -2.69 26.51 4.43
N ALA A 19 -2.34 26.37 3.15
CA ALA A 19 -2.99 25.44 2.23
C ALA A 19 -2.71 23.97 2.60
N GLY A 20 -1.51 23.67 3.10
CA GLY A 20 -1.19 22.38 3.71
C GLY A 20 -2.06 22.13 4.94
N VAL A 21 -2.15 23.09 5.87
CA VAL A 21 -3.02 22.97 7.06
C VAL A 21 -4.47 22.70 6.68
N ASP A 22 -5.04 23.34 5.66
CA ASP A 22 -6.41 23.05 5.18
C ASP A 22 -6.54 21.69 4.49
N LEU A 23 -5.62 21.29 3.61
CA LEU A 23 -5.64 19.96 2.99
C LEU A 23 -5.47 18.83 4.02
N PHE A 24 -4.68 19.08 5.07
CA PHE A 24 -4.36 18.12 6.15
C PHE A 24 -5.35 18.15 7.31
N ALA A 25 -6.11 19.23 7.52
CA ALA A 25 -7.16 19.31 8.54
C ALA A 25 -8.39 18.45 8.18
N HIS A 26 -8.60 18.18 6.89
CA HIS A 26 -9.74 17.45 6.36
C HIS A 26 -9.44 15.99 5.98
N ARG A 27 -8.40 15.35 6.54
CA ARG A 27 -8.12 13.91 6.35
C ARG A 27 -7.73 13.31 7.70
N THR A 28 -8.74 13.16 8.57
CA THR A 28 -8.64 12.57 9.91
C THR A 28 -9.25 11.18 9.93
N PRO A 29 -8.94 10.35 10.94
CA PRO A 29 -9.65 9.08 11.14
C PRO A 29 -11.17 9.23 11.17
N GLN A 30 -11.69 10.29 11.80
CA GLN A 30 -13.12 10.55 11.91
C GLN A 30 -13.77 10.86 10.56
N LEU A 31 -13.08 11.61 9.69
CA LEU A 31 -13.62 11.85 8.35
C LEU A 31 -13.64 10.54 7.56
N LEU A 32 -12.55 9.78 7.56
CA LEU A 32 -12.51 8.50 6.87
C LEU A 32 -13.60 7.54 7.38
N GLU A 33 -13.81 7.47 8.69
CA GLU A 33 -14.90 6.69 9.30
C GLU A 33 -16.27 7.10 8.75
N SER A 34 -16.56 8.41 8.67
CA SER A 34 -17.83 8.87 8.10
C SER A 34 -17.97 8.58 6.60
N GLN A 35 -16.87 8.62 5.84
CA GLN A 35 -16.84 8.22 4.43
C GLN A 35 -17.09 6.72 4.27
N VAL A 36 -16.46 5.88 5.10
CA VAL A 36 -16.67 4.42 5.12
C VAL A 36 -18.13 4.10 5.46
N VAL A 37 -18.71 4.74 6.48
CA VAL A 37 -20.12 4.56 6.83
C VAL A 37 -21.06 4.95 5.69
N THR A 38 -20.77 6.07 5.00
CA THR A 38 -21.56 6.52 3.85
C THR A 38 -21.47 5.50 2.71
N PHE A 39 -20.26 5.06 2.39
CA PHE A 39 -20.01 4.07 1.35
C PHE A 39 -20.70 2.73 1.65
N MET A 40 -20.64 2.23 2.88
CA MET A 40 -21.31 0.99 3.28
C MET A 40 -22.84 1.10 3.15
N ARG A 41 -23.42 2.27 3.45
CA ARG A 41 -24.86 2.51 3.24
C ARG A 41 -25.25 2.49 1.77
N GLU A 42 -24.39 3.02 0.90
CA GLU A 42 -24.60 3.06 -0.55
C GLU A 42 -24.39 1.68 -1.20
N GLN A 43 -23.37 0.95 -0.78
CA GLN A 43 -23.06 -0.39 -1.27
C GLN A 43 -24.10 -1.42 -0.80
N GLY A 44 -24.61 -1.26 0.43
CA GLY A 44 -25.54 -2.20 1.04
C GLY A 44 -24.85 -3.38 1.73
N PHE A 45 -25.66 -4.38 2.07
CA PHE A 45 -25.19 -5.58 2.75
C PHE A 45 -24.31 -6.45 1.85
N PRO A 46 -23.35 -7.21 2.42
CA PRO A 46 -22.61 -8.21 1.68
C PRO A 46 -23.57 -9.17 0.94
N PRO A 47 -23.29 -9.53 -0.33
CA PRO A 47 -24.02 -10.60 -1.01
C PRO A 47 -23.93 -11.92 -0.24
N ALA A 48 -24.93 -12.80 -0.42
CA ALA A 48 -24.97 -14.11 0.25
C ALA A 48 -23.68 -14.91 0.02
N GLU A 49 -23.13 -14.89 -1.19
CA GLU A 49 -21.87 -15.58 -1.53
C GLU A 49 -20.69 -15.12 -0.64
N VAL A 50 -20.59 -13.81 -0.34
CA VAL A 50 -19.56 -13.27 0.54
C VAL A 50 -19.83 -13.64 2.00
N ALA A 51 -21.10 -13.61 2.42
CA ALA A 51 -21.48 -13.97 3.78
C ALA A 51 -21.20 -15.46 4.08
N ASP A 52 -21.61 -16.35 3.18
CA ASP A 52 -21.38 -17.79 3.27
C ASP A 52 -19.87 -18.10 3.27
N ALA A 53 -19.11 -17.47 2.37
CA ALA A 53 -17.66 -17.62 2.33
C ALA A 53 -16.97 -17.06 3.58
N TYR A 54 -17.55 -16.06 4.24
CA TYR A 54 -17.03 -15.53 5.50
C TYR A 54 -17.24 -16.51 6.64
N GLU A 55 -18.42 -17.15 6.74
CA GLU A 55 -18.68 -18.17 7.75
C GLU A 55 -17.69 -19.33 7.66
N GLU A 56 -17.35 -19.79 6.45
CA GLU A 56 -16.35 -20.84 6.22
C GLU A 56 -14.92 -20.43 6.60
N GLN A 57 -14.60 -19.14 6.51
CA GLN A 57 -13.24 -18.61 6.72
C GLN A 57 -13.04 -17.95 8.08
N GLN A 58 -14.10 -17.85 8.89
CA GLN A 58 -14.10 -17.05 10.12
C GLN A 58 -12.97 -17.43 11.07
N GLU A 59 -12.76 -18.73 11.33
CA GLU A 59 -11.71 -19.19 12.25
C GLU A 59 -10.31 -18.79 11.77
N ALA A 60 -10.04 -18.92 10.47
CA ALA A 60 -8.76 -18.54 9.88
C ALA A 60 -8.54 -17.02 9.94
N LEU A 61 -9.60 -16.24 9.70
CA LEU A 61 -9.57 -14.77 9.80
C LEU A 61 -9.37 -14.33 11.25
N GLU A 62 -10.02 -14.96 12.23
CA GLU A 62 -9.83 -14.66 13.65
C GLU A 62 -8.40 -14.95 14.10
N LYS A 63 -7.80 -16.05 13.62
CA LYS A 63 -6.39 -16.38 13.91
C LYS A 63 -5.42 -15.37 13.28
N LEU A 64 -5.78 -14.77 12.15
CA LEU A 64 -4.93 -13.82 11.43
C LEU A 64 -5.07 -12.40 11.99
N PHE A 65 -6.30 -11.92 12.15
CA PHE A 65 -6.66 -10.54 12.48
C PHE A 65 -7.11 -10.33 13.92
N GLY A 66 -7.38 -11.38 14.70
CA GLY A 66 -7.93 -11.29 16.05
C GLY A 66 -9.46 -11.36 16.06
N ASN A 67 -10.10 -11.11 17.21
CA ASN A 67 -11.56 -11.11 17.31
C ASN A 67 -12.05 -10.09 18.36
N SER A 68 -13.37 -9.98 18.54
CA SER A 68 -13.97 -9.02 19.48
C SER A 68 -13.49 -9.16 20.92
N ASN A 69 -13.06 -10.36 21.33
CA ASN A 69 -12.59 -10.65 22.68
C ASN A 69 -11.11 -10.31 22.88
N THR A 70 -10.29 -10.47 21.83
CA THR A 70 -8.83 -10.31 21.88
C THR A 70 -8.34 -8.98 21.28
N GLY A 71 -9.21 -8.28 20.55
CA GLY A 71 -8.87 -7.08 19.80
C GLY A 71 -8.13 -7.40 18.50
N LEU A 72 -7.82 -6.35 17.73
CA LEU A 72 -7.13 -6.48 16.46
C LEU A 72 -5.67 -6.91 16.66
N ASN A 73 -5.24 -7.94 15.93
CA ASN A 73 -3.87 -8.44 15.93
C ASN A 73 -2.96 -7.56 15.08
N HIS A 74 -1.98 -6.92 15.71
CA HIS A 74 -0.95 -6.10 15.06
C HIS A 74 0.38 -6.85 14.81
N GLY A 75 0.38 -8.18 14.97
CA GLY A 75 1.53 -9.07 14.76
C GLY A 75 1.77 -9.47 13.30
N THR A 76 1.01 -8.94 12.36
CA THR A 76 1.10 -9.28 10.94
C THR A 76 1.64 -8.09 10.13
N LEU A 77 2.55 -8.35 9.19
CA LEU A 77 2.94 -7.44 8.12
C LEU A 77 2.30 -7.88 6.81
N TYR A 78 2.03 -6.92 5.92
CA TYR A 78 1.27 -7.14 4.69
C TYR A 78 2.05 -6.65 3.47
N HIS A 79 1.86 -7.28 2.32
CA HIS A 79 2.40 -6.80 1.04
C HIS A 79 1.33 -6.88 -0.04
N GLY A 80 0.96 -5.74 -0.62
CA GLY A 80 0.03 -5.68 -1.75
C GLY A 80 0.77 -5.91 -3.06
N THR A 81 0.26 -6.85 -3.85
CA THR A 81 0.75 -7.20 -5.19
C THR A 81 -0.45 -7.55 -6.08
N GLY A 82 -0.23 -8.10 -7.27
CA GLY A 82 -1.30 -8.71 -8.07
C GLY A 82 -0.83 -9.92 -8.83
N LEU A 83 -1.66 -10.44 -9.72
CA LEU A 83 -1.32 -11.60 -10.54
C LEU A 83 -0.25 -11.23 -11.58
N TYR A 84 -0.44 -10.12 -12.28
CA TYR A 84 0.41 -9.70 -13.38
C TYR A 84 0.95 -8.29 -13.25
N LYS A 85 2.16 -8.04 -13.74
CA LYS A 85 2.73 -6.71 -13.92
C LYS A 85 3.30 -6.56 -15.33
N HIS A 86 3.22 -5.37 -15.91
CA HIS A 86 3.99 -5.03 -17.09
C HIS A 86 5.47 -4.95 -16.73
N THR A 87 6.33 -5.40 -17.64
CA THR A 87 7.77 -5.20 -17.47
C THR A 87 8.09 -3.74 -17.76
N GLU A 88 8.18 -2.93 -16.70
CA GLU A 88 8.59 -1.53 -16.80
C GLU A 88 9.91 -1.39 -17.58
N GLU A 89 10.10 -0.25 -18.25
CA GLU A 89 11.37 0.18 -18.87
C GLU A 89 12.60 -0.01 -17.96
N LYS A 90 12.42 0.10 -16.64
CA LYS A 90 13.41 -0.20 -15.60
C LYS A 90 14.05 -1.60 -15.72
N TYR A 91 13.32 -2.57 -16.27
CA TYR A 91 13.76 -3.95 -16.48
C TYR A 91 13.77 -4.36 -17.96
N ARG A 92 13.49 -3.44 -18.89
CA ARG A 92 13.67 -3.69 -20.32
C ARG A 92 15.16 -3.79 -20.61
N SER A 93 15.62 -4.94 -21.10
CA SER A 93 16.88 -4.95 -21.84
C SER A 93 16.69 -4.13 -23.11
N ALA A 94 17.73 -3.44 -23.56
CA ALA A 94 17.68 -2.59 -24.77
C ALA A 94 17.22 -3.32 -26.05
N GLU A 95 17.09 -4.65 -25.99
CA GLU A 95 16.73 -5.54 -27.09
C GLU A 95 15.26 -6.00 -27.06
N LYS A 96 14.49 -5.75 -26.00
CA LYS A 96 13.08 -6.16 -25.90
C LYS A 96 12.15 -4.94 -25.91
N THR A 97 11.51 -4.73 -27.06
CA THR A 97 10.58 -3.62 -27.34
C THR A 97 9.12 -3.93 -27.01
N GLU A 98 8.78 -5.15 -26.61
CA GLU A 98 7.41 -5.52 -26.28
C GLU A 98 7.15 -5.48 -24.77
N ASP A 99 5.98 -4.97 -24.38
CA ASP A 99 5.52 -4.97 -23.00
C ASP A 99 5.18 -6.40 -22.60
N VAL A 100 6.09 -7.08 -21.89
CA VAL A 100 5.90 -8.49 -21.53
C VAL A 100 5.14 -8.56 -20.21
N LYS A 101 3.94 -9.14 -20.27
CA LYS A 101 3.16 -9.55 -19.11
C LYS A 101 3.97 -10.52 -18.24
N PHE A 102 4.26 -10.13 -17.01
CA PHE A 102 5.00 -10.94 -16.04
C PHE A 102 4.08 -11.41 -14.91
N ASP A 103 4.06 -12.72 -14.66
CA ASP A 103 3.31 -13.35 -13.55
C ASP A 103 4.05 -13.13 -12.22
N VAL A 104 3.73 -12.00 -11.59
CA VAL A 104 4.42 -11.56 -10.37
C VAL A 104 4.01 -12.42 -9.18
N LEU A 105 2.72 -12.78 -9.05
CA LEU A 105 2.28 -13.60 -7.93
C LEU A 105 2.92 -14.99 -7.98
N ASN A 106 2.86 -15.69 -9.12
CA ASN A 106 3.48 -17.02 -9.23
C ASN A 106 5.00 -16.95 -8.99
N THR A 107 5.66 -15.89 -9.44
CA THR A 107 7.10 -15.72 -9.18
C THR A 107 7.38 -15.55 -7.69
N VAL A 108 6.58 -14.76 -6.98
CA VAL A 108 6.72 -14.58 -5.53
C VAL A 108 6.46 -15.89 -4.78
N LEU A 109 5.47 -16.68 -5.21
CA LEU A 109 5.19 -17.99 -4.62
C LEU A 109 6.30 -19.01 -4.89
N ALA A 110 6.99 -18.92 -6.03
CA ALA A 110 8.09 -19.82 -6.38
C ALA A 110 9.42 -19.42 -5.75
N HIS A 111 9.70 -18.12 -5.61
CA HIS A 111 11.05 -17.60 -5.34
C HIS A 111 11.14 -16.59 -4.21
N GLY A 112 10.01 -16.19 -3.63
CA GLY A 112 9.93 -15.24 -2.53
C GLY A 112 9.97 -13.79 -2.98
N LEU A 113 9.87 -12.88 -2.01
CA LEU A 113 10.02 -11.45 -2.24
C LEU A 113 11.49 -11.04 -2.08
N LYS A 114 12.02 -10.41 -3.12
CA LYS A 114 13.40 -9.92 -3.13
C LYS A 114 13.44 -8.41 -2.92
N PRO A 115 14.37 -7.92 -2.07
CA PRO A 115 14.72 -6.51 -2.05
C PRO A 115 15.11 -6.03 -3.44
N HIS A 116 14.76 -4.79 -3.78
CA HIS A 116 15.11 -4.18 -5.04
C HIS A 116 15.36 -2.68 -4.85
N PHE A 117 16.00 -2.04 -5.82
CA PHE A 117 16.12 -0.58 -5.82
C PHE A 117 14.74 0.06 -5.95
N ASP A 118 14.31 0.73 -4.91
CA ASP A 118 13.09 1.50 -4.87
C ASP A 118 13.43 2.98 -5.09
N THR A 119 12.96 3.54 -6.20
CA THR A 119 13.13 4.96 -6.53
C THR A 119 12.43 5.88 -5.54
N PHE A 120 11.47 5.35 -4.79
CA PHE A 120 10.73 6.02 -3.73
C PHE A 120 11.42 5.90 -2.36
N PHE A 121 12.50 5.13 -2.25
CA PHE A 121 13.31 5.03 -1.05
C PHE A 121 14.46 6.04 -1.08
N PRO A 122 14.39 7.11 -0.29
CA PRO A 122 15.33 8.22 -0.40
C PRO A 122 16.68 7.92 0.28
N GLU A 123 16.76 6.91 1.14
CA GLU A 123 17.89 6.63 2.03
C GLU A 123 19.14 6.01 1.37
N GLY A 124 19.23 6.04 0.04
CA GLY A 124 20.43 5.70 -0.71
C GLY A 124 20.21 4.57 -1.73
N ASP A 125 21.32 4.02 -2.25
CA ASP A 125 21.32 2.85 -3.13
C ASP A 125 21.23 1.56 -2.30
N ILE A 126 20.19 1.44 -1.46
CA ILE A 126 19.92 0.23 -0.70
C ILE A 126 18.73 -0.47 -1.34
N GLU A 127 18.95 -1.73 -1.77
CA GLU A 127 17.84 -2.59 -2.16
C GLU A 127 17.00 -2.92 -0.93
N SER A 128 15.71 -2.64 -1.02
CA SER A 128 14.76 -2.91 0.05
C SER A 128 13.44 -3.43 -0.52
N LEU A 129 12.65 -4.04 0.36
CA LEU A 129 11.28 -4.44 0.11
C LEU A 129 10.37 -3.68 1.06
N SER A 130 9.25 -3.16 0.55
CA SER A 130 8.22 -2.52 1.37
C SER A 130 7.19 -3.54 1.86
N LEU A 131 6.90 -3.46 3.16
CA LEU A 131 5.79 -4.14 3.82
C LEU A 131 4.95 -3.11 4.55
N ALA A 132 3.65 -3.34 4.65
CA ALA A 132 2.72 -2.52 5.39
C ALA A 132 2.43 -3.12 6.77
N SER A 133 2.23 -2.24 7.73
CA SER A 133 1.71 -2.61 9.06
C SER A 133 0.18 -2.55 9.14
N SER A 134 -0.46 -1.93 8.14
CA SER A 134 -1.90 -1.86 8.01
C SER A 134 -2.36 -2.69 6.82
N TYR A 135 -3.38 -3.52 7.04
CA TYR A 135 -3.99 -4.35 6.00
C TYR A 135 -4.56 -3.51 4.86
N PHE A 136 -5.39 -2.50 5.15
CA PHE A 136 -6.00 -1.64 4.13
C PHE A 136 -4.96 -0.83 3.34
N TYR A 137 -3.82 -0.50 3.95
CA TYR A 137 -2.72 0.13 3.21
C TYR A 137 -2.09 -0.83 2.17
N ALA A 138 -1.85 -2.09 2.53
CA ALA A 138 -1.40 -3.10 1.56
C ALA A 138 -2.49 -3.44 0.54
N LYS A 139 -3.75 -3.58 0.97
CA LYS A 139 -4.89 -3.84 0.08
C LYS A 139 -5.02 -2.74 -0.98
N TRP A 140 -4.82 -1.47 -0.63
CA TRP A 140 -4.79 -0.40 -1.62
C TRP A 140 -3.74 -0.62 -2.73
N TYR A 141 -2.55 -1.12 -2.40
CA TYR A 141 -1.57 -1.49 -3.44
C TYR A 141 -2.02 -2.69 -4.27
N ALA A 142 -2.73 -3.65 -3.68
CA ALA A 142 -3.30 -4.78 -4.40
C ALA A 142 -4.44 -4.33 -5.34
N ASP A 143 -5.28 -3.39 -4.92
CA ASP A 143 -6.42 -2.89 -5.69
C ASP A 143 -5.99 -2.25 -7.04
N LYS A 144 -4.74 -1.76 -7.14
CA LYS A 144 -4.14 -1.26 -8.40
C LYS A 144 -3.98 -2.33 -9.48
N TYR A 145 -3.97 -3.60 -9.08
CA TYR A 145 -3.86 -4.73 -9.99
C TYR A 145 -5.24 -5.24 -10.45
N LEU A 146 -6.34 -4.68 -9.94
CA LEU A 146 -7.68 -5.03 -10.43
C LEU A 146 -7.83 -4.55 -11.87
N GLY A 147 -8.09 -5.48 -12.78
CA GLY A 147 -8.49 -5.17 -14.15
C GLY A 147 -9.84 -4.46 -14.20
N LYS A 148 -10.16 -3.82 -15.34
CA LYS A 148 -11.42 -3.06 -15.52
C LYS A 148 -12.69 -3.89 -15.25
N ASP A 149 -12.64 -5.18 -15.54
CA ASP A 149 -13.77 -6.11 -15.39
C ASP A 149 -13.72 -6.87 -14.04
N THR A 150 -12.62 -6.77 -13.31
CA THR A 150 -12.46 -7.39 -11.99
C THR A 150 -13.05 -6.46 -10.94
N LYS A 151 -14.13 -6.88 -10.28
CA LYS A 151 -14.75 -6.11 -9.20
C LYS A 151 -14.80 -6.95 -7.93
N MET A 152 -14.38 -6.33 -6.82
CA MET A 152 -14.66 -6.84 -5.48
C MET A 152 -16.17 -6.85 -5.28
N GLN A 153 -16.72 -7.99 -4.83
CA GLN A 153 -18.16 -8.10 -4.60
C GLN A 153 -18.60 -7.24 -3.41
N TRP A 154 -17.74 -7.16 -2.39
CA TRP A 154 -17.96 -6.33 -1.21
C TRP A 154 -16.64 -5.74 -0.70
N GLN A 155 -16.66 -4.54 -0.12
CA GLN A 155 -15.44 -3.96 0.46
C GLN A 155 -15.76 -2.97 1.59
N LEU A 156 -14.86 -2.91 2.58
CA LEU A 156 -15.02 -2.00 3.71
C LEU A 156 -14.54 -0.60 3.31
N GLY A 157 -15.42 0.17 2.68
CA GLY A 157 -15.12 1.55 2.26
C GLY A 157 -14.54 1.68 0.86
N ASN A 158 -14.52 2.91 0.36
CA ASN A 158 -13.98 3.22 -0.96
C ASN A 158 -12.43 3.19 -0.94
N PRO A 159 -11.76 2.43 -1.84
CA PRO A 159 -10.30 2.42 -1.94
C PRO A 159 -9.68 3.81 -2.10
N TYR A 160 -10.37 4.74 -2.77
CA TYR A 160 -9.93 6.12 -2.94
C TYR A 160 -9.85 6.88 -1.60
N ASP A 161 -10.81 6.65 -0.71
CA ASP A 161 -10.87 7.34 0.58
C ASP A 161 -9.77 6.81 1.52
N TRP A 162 -9.56 5.49 1.55
CA TRP A 162 -8.44 4.86 2.25
C TRP A 162 -7.10 5.43 1.79
N PHE A 163 -6.88 5.51 0.48
CA PHE A 163 -5.66 6.11 -0.04
C PHE A 163 -5.49 7.56 0.41
N CYS A 164 -6.52 8.39 0.23
CA CYS A 164 -6.45 9.81 0.58
C CYS A 164 -6.07 10.00 2.05
N PHE A 165 -6.60 9.16 2.92
CA PHE A 165 -6.22 9.12 4.32
C PHE A 165 -4.75 8.72 4.51
N TYR A 166 -4.31 7.57 3.97
CA TYR A 166 -2.95 7.09 4.18
C TYR A 166 -1.88 8.00 3.59
N TYR A 167 -2.13 8.58 2.42
CA TYR A 167 -1.25 9.56 1.81
C TYR A 167 -1.12 10.81 2.69
N ALA A 168 -2.25 11.37 3.13
CA ALA A 168 -2.25 12.54 4.00
C ALA A 168 -1.57 12.26 5.36
N ASP A 169 -1.82 11.09 5.95
CA ASP A 169 -1.25 10.70 7.23
C ASP A 169 0.28 10.50 7.14
N THR A 170 0.73 9.87 6.06
CA THR A 170 2.14 9.69 5.73
C THR A 170 2.87 11.02 5.54
N MET A 171 2.25 11.96 4.82
CA MET A 171 2.80 13.29 4.61
C MET A 171 2.84 14.09 5.91
N ARG A 172 1.83 13.96 6.78
CA ARG A 172 1.81 14.58 8.11
C ARG A 172 2.92 14.02 9.01
N ASP A 173 3.11 12.70 9.04
CA ASP A 173 4.18 12.07 9.81
C ASP A 173 5.56 12.50 9.32
N THR A 174 5.75 12.48 7.99
CA THR A 174 6.96 12.96 7.32
C THR A 174 7.25 14.41 7.68
N ALA A 175 6.28 15.32 7.55
CA ALA A 175 6.44 16.72 7.89
C ALA A 175 6.77 16.91 9.38
N LYS A 176 6.07 16.19 10.27
CA LYS A 176 6.35 16.22 11.71
C LYS A 176 7.78 15.80 12.00
N ARG A 177 8.25 14.67 11.46
CA ARG A 177 9.63 14.18 11.64
C ARG A 177 10.66 15.19 11.17
N LEU A 178 10.45 15.80 10.01
CA LEU A 178 11.32 16.86 9.47
C LEU A 178 11.36 18.09 10.38
N LEU A 179 10.28 18.39 11.11
CA LEU A 179 10.17 19.56 12.00
C LEU A 179 10.62 19.30 13.45
N THR A 180 10.47 18.08 13.98
CA THR A 180 10.60 17.81 15.44
C THR A 180 11.88 17.10 15.85
N THR A 181 12.62 16.49 14.93
CA THR A 181 13.81 15.72 15.31
C THR A 181 15.07 16.59 15.31
N LYS A 182 16.03 16.27 16.20
CA LYS A 182 17.45 16.61 15.98
C LYS A 182 17.91 16.11 14.61
N ASP A 183 17.24 15.13 13.99
CA ASP A 183 17.41 14.70 12.60
C ASP A 183 16.91 15.68 11.54
N GLY A 184 16.04 16.66 11.85
CA GLY A 184 15.76 17.80 10.97
C GLY A 184 16.93 18.79 10.92
N LEU A 185 17.57 19.04 12.07
CA LEU A 185 18.83 19.80 12.17
C LEU A 185 20.02 19.00 11.63
N ARG A 186 20.06 17.68 11.84
CA ARG A 186 21.02 16.76 11.24
C ARG A 186 20.76 16.57 9.75
N ALA A 187 19.54 16.69 9.23
CA ALA A 187 19.25 16.73 7.79
C ALA A 187 19.69 18.06 7.18
N LEU A 188 19.67 19.15 7.96
CA LEU A 188 20.26 20.47 7.63
C LEU A 188 21.79 20.50 7.77
N GLU A 189 22.40 19.71 8.66
CA GLU A 189 23.86 19.52 8.75
C GLU A 189 24.38 18.44 7.79
N ILE A 190 23.61 17.39 7.52
CA ILE A 190 23.80 16.44 6.42
C ILE A 190 23.59 17.19 5.11
N LYS A 191 22.80 18.26 5.03
CA LYS A 191 22.79 19.19 3.89
C LYS A 191 24.11 19.97 3.75
N LYS A 192 24.90 20.16 4.82
CA LYS A 192 26.27 20.72 4.79
C LYS A 192 27.34 19.65 4.54
N LEU A 193 27.22 18.43 5.08
CA LEU A 193 28.11 17.29 4.78
C LEU A 193 27.85 16.68 3.40
N ARG A 194 26.62 16.76 2.90
CA ARG A 194 26.23 16.41 1.53
C ARG A 194 26.80 17.35 0.51
N ASP A 195 27.34 18.52 0.81
CA ASP A 195 28.02 19.34 -0.21
C ASP A 195 29.14 18.56 -0.94
N ARG A 196 29.68 17.49 -0.35
CA ARG A 196 30.58 16.54 -1.02
C ARG A 196 29.92 15.36 -1.75
N ARG A 197 28.62 15.09 -1.54
CA ARG A 197 27.81 14.03 -2.21
C ARG A 197 26.49 14.57 -2.81
N LYS A 198 26.43 15.88 -3.13
CA LYS A 198 25.17 16.67 -3.18
C LYS A 198 24.31 16.52 -4.43
N LYS A 199 24.84 16.00 -5.53
CA LYS A 199 24.10 16.02 -6.80
C LYS A 199 23.04 14.92 -6.89
N GLU A 200 23.22 13.76 -6.25
CA GLU A 200 22.31 12.63 -6.45
C GLU A 200 21.09 12.65 -5.54
N TYR A 201 21.20 12.58 -4.21
CA TYR A 201 19.99 12.57 -3.36
C TYR A 201 19.20 13.87 -3.51
N GLY A 202 19.87 15.04 -3.54
CA GLY A 202 19.19 16.32 -3.71
C GLY A 202 18.37 16.37 -5.00
N SER A 203 18.94 15.88 -6.12
CA SER A 203 18.19 15.77 -7.36
C SER A 203 17.20 14.60 -7.37
N ARG A 204 17.38 13.51 -6.61
CA ARG A 204 16.42 12.40 -6.50
C ARG A 204 15.18 12.79 -5.69
N LEU A 205 15.33 13.45 -4.54
CA LEU A 205 14.19 13.98 -3.79
C LEU A 205 13.50 15.11 -4.57
N HIS A 206 14.26 15.97 -5.25
CA HIS A 206 13.68 17.01 -6.10
C HIS A 206 13.05 16.43 -7.37
N LYS A 207 13.59 15.35 -7.96
CA LYS A 207 12.96 14.58 -9.05
C LYS A 207 11.75 13.80 -8.55
N TRP A 208 11.74 13.34 -7.31
CA TRP A 208 10.59 12.70 -6.69
C TRP A 208 9.46 13.72 -6.50
N LEU A 209 9.75 14.85 -5.84
CA LEU A 209 8.80 15.97 -5.69
C LEU A 209 8.39 16.59 -7.03
N ALA A 210 9.31 16.69 -8.01
CA ALA A 210 9.03 17.25 -9.32
C ALA A 210 8.35 16.26 -10.26
N GLY A 211 8.60 14.96 -10.17
CA GLY A 211 7.90 13.90 -10.92
C GLY A 211 6.43 13.82 -10.51
N LEU A 212 6.15 14.00 -9.21
CA LEU A 212 4.78 14.21 -8.72
C LEU A 212 4.11 15.47 -9.34
N GLN A 213 4.88 16.43 -9.85
CA GLN A 213 4.41 17.72 -10.37
C GLN A 213 4.49 17.88 -11.91
N LYS A 214 5.25 17.05 -12.64
CA LYS A 214 5.61 17.33 -14.05
C LYS A 214 5.28 16.26 -15.08
N ASP A 215 4.72 15.11 -14.74
CA ASP A 215 4.66 14.04 -15.74
C ASP A 215 3.52 14.18 -16.76
N ILE A 216 3.96 14.25 -18.01
CA ILE A 216 3.21 14.28 -19.28
C ILE A 216 2.99 12.84 -19.79
N ASN A 217 3.31 11.81 -18.99
CA ASN A 217 3.03 10.41 -19.30
C ASN A 217 1.85 9.92 -18.45
N PRO A 218 0.78 9.38 -19.05
CA PRO A 218 -0.51 9.07 -18.39
C PRO A 218 -0.50 7.88 -17.40
N GLN A 219 0.63 7.61 -16.74
CA GLN A 219 0.78 6.51 -15.77
C GLN A 219 1.58 6.89 -14.50
N THR A 220 2.02 8.16 -14.35
CA THR A 220 2.95 8.53 -13.27
C THR A 220 2.50 9.73 -12.41
N SER A 221 1.37 10.38 -12.69
CA SER A 221 0.84 11.40 -11.79
C SER A 221 0.21 10.78 -10.54
N VAL A 222 0.12 11.53 -9.42
CA VAL A 222 -0.61 11.07 -8.22
C VAL A 222 -2.06 10.70 -8.57
N ILE A 223 -2.66 11.40 -9.53
CA ILE A 223 -4.01 11.14 -10.04
C ILE A 223 -4.06 9.85 -10.87
N ASP A 224 -3.00 9.50 -11.59
CA ASP A 224 -2.91 8.23 -12.31
C ASP A 224 -2.65 7.09 -11.33
N ILE A 225 -1.78 7.25 -10.33
CA ILE A 225 -1.62 6.28 -9.23
C ILE A 225 -2.94 6.06 -8.47
N LEU A 226 -3.78 7.11 -8.39
CA LEU A 226 -5.11 7.12 -7.79
C LEU A 226 -6.17 6.40 -8.63
N LYS A 227 -6.07 6.49 -9.96
CA LYS A 227 -7.02 5.93 -10.92
C LYS A 227 -6.52 4.66 -11.60
N ALA A 228 -5.30 4.24 -11.28
CA ALA A 228 -4.61 3.12 -11.91
C ALA A 228 -5.30 1.82 -11.53
N HIS A 229 -6.21 1.41 -12.39
CA HIS A 229 -6.52 0.00 -12.59
C HIS A 229 -5.50 -0.60 -13.53
N SER A 230 -5.28 -1.90 -13.40
CA SER A 230 -4.46 -2.59 -14.37
C SER A 230 -5.18 -2.61 -15.72
N ASP A 231 -4.44 -2.28 -16.78
CA ASP A 231 -4.85 -2.49 -18.16
C ASP A 231 -4.58 -3.93 -18.64
N ILE A 232 -3.91 -4.76 -17.81
CA ILE A 232 -3.74 -6.18 -18.06
C ILE A 232 -5.08 -6.89 -17.85
N ALA A 233 -5.61 -7.50 -18.90
CA ALA A 233 -6.82 -8.30 -18.82
C ALA A 233 -6.68 -9.43 -17.80
N GLU A 234 -7.77 -9.71 -17.09
CA GLU A 234 -7.89 -10.76 -16.06
C GLU A 234 -6.96 -10.55 -14.84
N ASN A 235 -6.36 -9.37 -14.70
CA ASN A 235 -5.51 -9.08 -13.55
C ASN A 235 -6.37 -8.87 -12.28
N TRP A 236 -5.77 -9.22 -11.14
CA TRP A 236 -6.38 -9.05 -9.83
C TRP A 236 -5.30 -8.86 -8.76
N GLY A 237 -5.68 -8.20 -7.68
CA GLY A 237 -4.81 -7.91 -6.54
C GLY A 237 -4.68 -9.08 -5.57
N ALA A 238 -3.55 -9.18 -4.89
CA ALA A 238 -3.32 -10.10 -3.79
C ALA A 238 -2.65 -9.38 -2.61
N VAL A 239 -3.00 -9.78 -1.38
CA VAL A 239 -2.34 -9.32 -0.17
C VAL A 239 -1.62 -10.50 0.48
N LEU A 240 -0.30 -10.42 0.57
CA LEU A 240 0.52 -11.43 1.23
C LEU A 240 0.69 -11.06 2.71
N CYS A 241 0.52 -12.02 3.61
CA CYS A 241 0.61 -11.83 5.06
C CYS A 241 1.83 -12.55 5.64
N PHE A 242 2.55 -11.85 6.52
CA PHE A 242 3.77 -12.33 7.16
C PHE A 242 3.70 -12.14 8.66
N ASP A 243 4.25 -13.08 9.43
CA ASP A 243 4.46 -12.87 10.86
C ASP A 243 5.56 -11.80 11.07
N LYS A 244 5.19 -10.71 11.74
CA LYS A 244 6.09 -9.59 12.03
C LYS A 244 7.34 -10.03 12.79
N THR A 245 7.23 -11.03 13.66
CA THR A 245 8.35 -11.52 14.48
C THR A 245 9.44 -12.21 13.66
N ASN A 246 9.09 -12.72 12.47
CA ASN A 246 9.99 -13.43 11.58
C ASN A 246 10.67 -12.51 10.54
N ILE A 247 10.33 -11.22 10.52
CA ILE A 247 10.84 -10.26 9.54
C ILE A 247 11.71 -9.20 10.21
N VAL A 248 13.00 -9.18 9.87
CA VAL A 248 13.92 -8.13 10.31
C VAL A 248 13.64 -6.87 9.49
N THR A 249 13.15 -5.83 10.16
CA THR A 249 12.84 -4.54 9.53
C THR A 249 13.93 -3.51 9.80
N ILE A 250 14.09 -2.57 8.87
CA ILE A 250 14.94 -1.40 9.03
C ILE A 250 14.07 -0.15 9.20
N PRO A 251 14.50 0.83 10.02
CA PRO A 251 13.82 2.11 10.12
C PRO A 251 13.80 2.82 8.77
N THR A 252 12.71 3.52 8.48
CA THR A 252 12.65 4.47 7.37
C THR A 252 12.27 5.84 7.89
N SER A 253 12.85 6.88 7.29
CA SER A 253 12.64 8.29 7.63
C SER A 253 11.46 8.91 6.88
N LEU A 254 11.10 8.34 5.73
CA LEU A 254 9.99 8.75 4.88
C LEU A 254 9.06 7.55 4.65
N LEU A 255 7.74 7.78 4.61
CA LEU A 255 6.71 6.72 4.48
C LEU A 255 6.54 5.78 5.71
N SER A 256 7.25 6.03 6.82
CA SER A 256 7.26 5.18 8.03
C SER A 256 5.95 5.08 8.81
N ALA A 257 4.93 5.87 8.47
CA ALA A 257 3.67 5.87 9.21
C ALA A 257 2.92 4.53 9.07
N HIS A 258 3.04 3.90 7.90
CA HIS A 258 2.36 2.66 7.55
C HIS A 258 3.28 1.62 6.92
N GLU A 259 4.44 2.04 6.39
CA GLU A 259 5.43 1.14 5.79
C GLU A 259 6.58 0.82 6.74
N VAL A 260 7.02 -0.43 6.68
CA VAL A 260 8.31 -0.90 7.20
C VAL A 260 9.11 -1.49 6.03
N ARG A 261 10.42 -1.37 6.09
CA ARG A 261 11.30 -1.89 5.04
C ARG A 261 12.11 -3.07 5.54
N THR A 262 12.47 -3.98 4.65
CA THR A 262 13.48 -5.02 4.93
C THR A 262 14.47 -5.12 3.78
N THR A 263 15.72 -5.43 4.11
CA THR A 263 16.80 -5.71 3.15
C THR A 263 17.03 -7.21 2.99
N LYS A 264 16.22 -8.03 3.65
CA LYS A 264 16.30 -9.50 3.57
C LYS A 264 15.30 -10.02 2.56
N ILE A 265 15.69 -11.10 1.88
CA ILE A 265 14.77 -11.89 1.07
C ILE A 265 13.74 -12.52 2.02
N ILE A 266 12.47 -12.46 1.62
CA ILE A 266 11.39 -13.19 2.30
C ILE A 266 11.11 -14.44 1.48
N ASN A 267 11.43 -15.60 2.05
CA ASN A 267 11.22 -16.88 1.37
C ASN A 267 9.73 -17.21 1.25
N PRO A 268 9.29 -17.97 0.23
CA PRO A 268 7.89 -18.38 0.08
C PRO A 268 7.27 -19.00 1.32
N GLN A 269 8.03 -19.81 2.07
CA GLN A 269 7.58 -20.50 3.29
C GLN A 269 7.27 -19.54 4.45
N GLN A 270 7.70 -18.28 4.37
CA GLN A 270 7.39 -17.26 5.37
C GLN A 270 6.04 -16.57 5.09
N ILE A 271 5.40 -16.83 3.94
CA ILE A 271 4.05 -16.36 3.64
C ILE A 271 3.07 -17.18 4.48
N LYS A 272 2.48 -16.54 5.50
CA LYS A 272 1.53 -17.18 6.41
C LYS A 272 0.16 -17.34 5.77
N ALA A 273 -0.30 -16.28 5.10
CA ALA A 273 -1.60 -16.27 4.45
C ALA A 273 -1.58 -15.41 3.19
N ILE A 274 -2.53 -15.64 2.29
CA ILE A 274 -2.74 -14.87 1.07
C ILE A 274 -4.21 -14.47 0.99
N GLY A 275 -4.47 -13.18 0.82
CA GLY A 275 -5.77 -12.64 0.49
C GLY A 275 -5.91 -12.42 -1.02
N VAL A 276 -6.96 -12.95 -1.64
CA VAL A 276 -7.30 -12.69 -3.06
C VAL A 276 -8.79 -12.40 -3.21
N PRO A 277 -9.30 -11.80 -4.30
CA PRO A 277 -10.74 -11.65 -4.51
C PRO A 277 -11.43 -13.02 -4.51
N LEU A 278 -12.65 -13.08 -3.97
CA LEU A 278 -13.42 -14.32 -3.79
C LEU A 278 -13.48 -15.16 -5.08
N GLN A 279 -13.76 -14.51 -6.21
CA GLN A 279 -13.85 -15.15 -7.53
C GLN A 279 -12.54 -15.80 -8.03
N HIS A 280 -11.39 -15.48 -7.40
CA HIS A 280 -10.07 -15.99 -7.76
C HIS A 280 -9.47 -16.96 -6.73
N MET A 281 -10.22 -17.29 -5.67
CA MET A 281 -9.79 -18.21 -4.62
C MET A 281 -9.33 -19.57 -5.16
N GLN A 282 -10.04 -20.14 -6.13
CA GLN A 282 -9.66 -21.43 -6.69
C GLN A 282 -8.34 -21.36 -7.49
N ILE A 283 -8.14 -20.31 -8.27
CA ILE A 283 -6.89 -20.08 -9.02
C ILE A 283 -5.71 -19.97 -8.04
N ALA A 284 -5.85 -19.15 -7.00
CA ALA A 284 -4.81 -18.97 -5.99
C ALA A 284 -4.51 -20.27 -5.22
N ARG A 285 -5.54 -21.07 -4.91
CA ARG A 285 -5.38 -22.39 -4.28
C ARG A 285 -4.55 -23.34 -5.15
N ASP A 286 -4.78 -23.34 -6.46
CA ASP A 286 -4.02 -24.17 -7.38
C ASP A 286 -2.57 -23.68 -7.55
N MET A 287 -2.34 -22.36 -7.49
CA MET A 287 -0.99 -21.79 -7.45
C MET A 287 -0.23 -22.19 -6.19
N LEU A 288 -0.87 -22.17 -5.02
CA LEU A 288 -0.27 -22.62 -3.75
C LEU A 288 0.12 -24.10 -3.81
N LYS A 289 -0.77 -24.96 -4.30
CA LYS A 289 -0.51 -26.40 -4.50
C LYS A 289 0.66 -26.63 -5.45
N LYS A 290 0.67 -25.95 -6.60
CA LYS A 290 1.76 -26.04 -7.60
C LYS A 290 3.13 -25.70 -7.00
N ASN A 291 3.18 -24.72 -6.10
CA ASN A 291 4.41 -24.28 -5.44
C ASN A 291 4.71 -25.02 -4.11
N ASN A 292 3.93 -26.05 -3.77
CA ASN A 292 4.04 -26.81 -2.51
C ASN A 292 4.03 -25.92 -1.25
N LEU A 293 3.14 -24.92 -1.22
CA LEU A 293 2.96 -24.01 -0.09
C LEU A 293 1.71 -24.38 0.72
N SER A 294 1.85 -24.32 2.04
CA SER A 294 0.76 -24.57 2.99
C SER A 294 0.15 -23.29 3.57
N SER A 295 0.37 -22.15 2.92
CA SER A 295 -0.15 -20.85 3.37
C SER A 295 -1.68 -20.87 3.42
N ASP A 296 -2.26 -20.23 4.43
CA ASP A 296 -3.70 -20.03 4.51
C ASP A 296 -4.15 -19.15 3.33
N LEU A 297 -5.35 -19.41 2.80
CA LEU A 297 -5.92 -18.62 1.72
C LEU A 297 -7.26 -18.05 2.17
N PHE A 298 -7.45 -16.74 1.99
CA PHE A 298 -8.70 -16.07 2.33
C PHE A 298 -9.18 -15.13 1.22
N ALA A 299 -10.49 -14.89 1.18
CA ALA A 299 -11.09 -13.90 0.29
C ALA A 299 -10.92 -12.50 0.89
N LEU A 300 -10.46 -11.53 0.09
CA LEU A 300 -10.29 -10.14 0.53
C LEU A 300 -11.61 -9.54 1.02
N GLU A 301 -12.74 -9.90 0.39
CA GLU A 301 -14.08 -9.49 0.81
C GLU A 301 -14.42 -9.98 2.22
N CYS A 302 -14.05 -11.22 2.56
CA CYS A 302 -14.27 -11.80 3.88
C CYS A 302 -13.37 -11.13 4.94
N ALA A 303 -12.13 -10.77 4.58
CA ALA A 303 -11.27 -10.00 5.47
C ALA A 303 -11.82 -8.59 5.73
N ASP A 304 -12.31 -7.90 4.70
CA ASP A 304 -12.98 -6.60 4.85
C ASP A 304 -14.21 -6.72 5.78
N LEU A 305 -15.02 -7.76 5.60
CA LEU A 305 -16.22 -8.00 6.43
C LEU A 305 -15.84 -8.28 7.89
N HIS A 306 -14.81 -9.11 8.11
CA HIS A 306 -14.28 -9.38 9.44
C HIS A 306 -13.77 -8.11 10.13
N LEU A 307 -12.98 -7.32 9.40
CA LEU A 307 -12.37 -6.09 9.90
C LEU A 307 -13.39 -4.99 10.21
N ALA A 308 -14.58 -5.03 9.60
CA ALA A 308 -15.68 -4.13 9.90
C ALA A 308 -16.22 -4.27 11.34
N SER A 309 -15.91 -5.37 12.03
CA SER A 309 -16.30 -5.60 13.42
C SER A 309 -15.42 -4.88 14.45
N PHE A 310 -14.27 -4.33 14.04
CA PHE A 310 -13.33 -3.68 14.95
C PHE A 310 -13.55 -2.17 15.02
N PRO A 311 -13.19 -1.51 16.14
CA PRO A 311 -13.20 -0.07 16.22
C PRO A 311 -12.32 0.58 15.14
N PHE A 312 -12.85 1.61 14.47
CA PHE A 312 -12.18 2.24 13.33
C PHE A 312 -10.74 2.70 13.65
N LYS A 313 -10.52 3.22 14.86
CA LYS A 313 -9.20 3.67 15.36
C LYS A 313 -8.13 2.58 15.31
N ASP A 314 -8.51 1.30 15.41
CA ASP A 314 -7.57 0.18 15.43
C ASP A 314 -7.18 -0.19 13.99
N LEU A 315 -8.09 -0.02 13.02
CA LEU A 315 -7.86 -0.26 11.59
C LEU A 315 -6.83 0.71 10.98
N VAL A 316 -6.83 1.96 11.45
CA VAL A 316 -5.93 3.03 10.98
C VAL A 316 -4.71 3.27 11.86
N LYS A 317 -4.48 2.42 12.87
CA LYS A 317 -3.38 2.59 13.82
C LYS A 317 -2.02 2.60 13.10
N ARG A 318 -1.16 3.56 13.47
CA ARG A 318 0.19 3.71 12.93
C ARG A 318 1.15 2.65 13.45
N THR A 319 2.21 2.40 12.70
CA THR A 319 3.38 1.68 13.22
C THR A 319 4.08 2.57 14.26
N THR A 320 3.93 2.24 15.53
CA THR A 320 4.74 2.78 16.63
C THR A 320 6.01 1.98 16.80
#